data_AF-A0A7S6U409-F1
#
_entry.id   AF-A0A7S6U409-F1
#
_cell.length_a   1.000
_cell.length_b   1.000
_cell.length_c   1.000
_cell.angle_alpha   90.00
_cell.angle_beta   90.00
_cell.angle_gamma   90.00
#
_symmetry.space_group_name_H-M   'P 1'
#
loop_
_entity.id
_entity.type
_entity.pdbx_description
1 polymer ?
#
loop_
_entity_poly.entity_id
_entity_poly.type
_entity_poly.pdbx_seq_one_letter_code
_entity_poly.pdbx_strand_id
1 'polypeptide(L)' 'SDRICQPLQLRLEAEGELLRFYRLDTGAKLLIPTELADLAEQERLRAEQERLRADRLEKYLRSQGIDPDSLFGHDIIPP' A
#
# COMPACT_ATOMS: atom_id res chain seq x y z
N SER A 1 -7.71 -27.07 -21.84
CA SER A 1 -6.47 -26.35 -22.20
C SER A 1 -6.00 -25.57 -21.00
N ASP A 2 -4.95 -26.06 -20.33
CA ASP A 2 -4.36 -25.34 -19.20
C ASP A 2 -3.75 -24.03 -19.69
N ARG A 3 -4.14 -22.91 -19.07
CA ARG A 3 -3.57 -21.58 -19.37
C ARG A 3 -2.34 -21.31 -18.51
N ILE A 4 -1.56 -22.36 -18.26
CA ILE A 4 -0.47 -22.37 -17.30
C ILE A 4 0.85 -22.43 -18.07
N CYS A 5 1.72 -21.45 -17.83
CA CYS A 5 3.10 -21.47 -18.27
C CYS A 5 3.99 -21.94 -17.11
N GLN A 6 4.30 -23.24 -17.07
CA GLN A 6 5.11 -23.82 -16.01
C GLN A 6 6.54 -23.26 -15.94
N PRO A 7 7.27 -23.03 -17.06
CA PRO A 7 8.63 -22.46 -17.01
C PRO A 7 8.70 -21.06 -16.40
N LEU A 8 7.65 -20.25 -16.61
CA LEU A 8 7.55 -18.90 -16.04
C LEU A 8 6.78 -18.87 -14.72
N GLN A 9 6.23 -20.01 -14.30
CA GLN A 9 5.30 -20.13 -13.17
C GLN A 9 4.14 -19.11 -13.23
N LEU A 10 3.57 -18.93 -14.41
CA LEU A 10 2.46 -18.01 -14.64
C LEU A 10 1.17 -18.74 -15.01
N ARG A 11 0.05 -18.17 -14.57
CA ARG A 11 -1.29 -18.50 -15.02
C ARG A 11 -1.85 -17.32 -15.79
N LEU A 12 -2.39 -17.59 -16.97
CA LEU A 12 -3.00 -16.58 -17.83
C LEU A 12 -4.52 -16.68 -17.73
N GLU A 13 -5.19 -15.56 -17.56
CA GLU A 13 -6.64 -15.45 -17.73
C GLU A 13 -6.95 -14.44 -18.81
N ALA A 14 -7.81 -14.81 -19.75
CA ALA A 14 -8.40 -13.85 -20.68
C ALA A 14 -9.49 -13.04 -19.96
N GLU A 15 -9.41 -11.73 -20.08
CA GLU A 15 -10.45 -10.78 -19.69
C GLU A 15 -10.78 -9.91 -20.90
N GLY A 16 -11.84 -10.28 -21.62
CA GLY A 16 -12.17 -9.63 -22.89
C GLY A 16 -11.01 -9.78 -23.88
N GLU A 17 -10.52 -8.64 -24.36
CA GLU A 17 -9.39 -8.54 -25.30
C GLU A 17 -8.01 -8.51 -24.61
N LEU A 18 -7.96 -8.59 -23.27
CA LEU A 18 -6.74 -8.48 -22.48
C LEU A 18 -6.37 -9.82 -21.81
N LEU A 19 -5.08 -9.96 -21.51
CA LEU A 19 -4.54 -11.07 -20.73
C LEU A 19 -4.10 -10.58 -19.36
N ARG A 20 -4.61 -11.24 -18.32
CA ARG A 20 -4.10 -11.12 -16.95
C ARG A 20 -3.11 -12.21 -16.65
N PHE A 21 -1.99 -11.81 -16.05
CA PHE A 21 -0.95 -12.71 -15.59
C PHE A 21 -1.04 -12.85 -14.08
N TYR A 22 -0.99 -14.08 -13.59
CA TYR A 22 -0.94 -14.38 -12.16
C TYR A 22 0.25 -15.29 -11.90
N ARG A 23 0.92 -15.10 -10.77
CA ARG A 23 1.96 -16.02 -10.32
C ARG A 23 1.32 -17.29 -9.76
N LEU A 24 1.87 -18.47 -10.07
CA LEU A 24 1.32 -19.75 -9.61
C LEU A 24 1.57 -20.04 -8.13
N ASP A 25 2.62 -19.48 -7.56
CA ASP A 25 3.04 -19.73 -6.18
C ASP A 25 2.22 -18.92 -5.16
N THR A 26 1.94 -17.65 -5.45
CA THR A 26 1.18 -16.76 -4.55
C THR A 26 -0.24 -16.50 -5.03
N GLY A 27 -0.56 -16.81 -6.28
CA GLY A 27 -1.83 -16.42 -6.91
C GLY A 27 -1.97 -14.91 -7.17
N ALA A 28 -0.96 -14.12 -6.83
CA ALA A 28 -1.01 -12.67 -7.00
C ALA A 28 -1.01 -12.28 -8.48
N LYS A 29 -1.82 -11.28 -8.82
CA LYS A 29 -1.78 -10.64 -10.15
C LYS A 29 -0.38 -10.04 -10.33
N LEU A 30 0.24 -10.37 -11.45
CA LEU A 30 1.52 -9.80 -11.84
C LEU A 30 1.23 -8.38 -12.35
N LEU A 31 1.39 -7.42 -11.46
CA LEU A 31 1.28 -6.01 -11.78
C LEU A 31 2.42 -5.65 -12.74
N ILE A 32 2.10 -4.93 -13.80
CA ILE A 32 3.16 -4.36 -14.65
C ILE A 32 3.90 -3.28 -13.85
N PRO A 33 5.19 -3.00 -14.18
CA PRO A 33 6.00 -2.03 -13.43
C PRO A 33 5.30 -0.67 -13.22
N THR A 34 4.49 -0.23 -14.18
CA THR A 34 3.69 0.99 -14.09
C THR A 34 2.61 0.90 -13.01
N GLU A 35 1.80 -0.17 -12.99
CA GLU A 35 0.77 -0.37 -11.95
C GLU A 35 1.40 -0.48 -10.54
N LEU A 36 2.59 -1.08 -10.44
CA LEU A 36 3.33 -1.15 -9.17
C LEU A 36 3.84 0.23 -8.73
N ALA A 37 4.32 1.05 -9.67
CA ALA A 37 4.75 2.42 -9.40
C ALA A 37 3.57 3.30 -8.95
N ASP A 38 2.41 3.18 -9.60
CA ASP A 38 1.18 3.90 -9.23
C ASP A 38 0.74 3.56 -7.80
N LEU A 39 0.76 2.27 -7.43
CA LEU A 39 0.44 1.83 -6.06
C LEU A 39 1.45 2.37 -5.03
N ALA A 40 2.74 2.32 -5.34
CA ALA A 40 3.77 2.84 -4.45
C ALA A 40 3.63 4.36 -4.26
N GLU A 41 3.31 5.11 -5.32
CA GLU A 41 3.06 6.55 -5.23
C GLU A 41 1.79 6.85 -4.43
N GLN A 42 0.72 6.08 -4.62
CA GLN A 42 -0.51 6.22 -3.84
C GLN A 42 -0.27 6.01 -2.34
N GLU A 43 0.48 4.96 -1.97
CA GLU A 43 0.83 4.70 -0.57
C GLU A 43 1.73 5.80 0.00
N ARG A 44 2.68 6.32 -0.79
CA ARG A 44 3.50 7.46 -0.40
C ARG A 44 2.66 8.70 -0.11
N LEU A 45 1.70 9.01 -0.97
CA LEU A 45 0.80 10.17 -0.82
C LEU A 45 -0.11 10.02 0.42
N ARG A 46 -0.60 8.81 0.70
CA ARG A 46 -1.38 8.53 1.92
C ARG A 46 -0.56 8.74 3.18
N ALA A 47 0.66 8.18 3.23
CA ALA A 47 1.57 8.36 4.36
C ALA A 47 1.93 9.84 4.58
N GLU A 48 2.16 10.59 3.50
CA GLU A 48 2.45 12.02 3.57
C GLU A 48 1.25 12.82 4.09
N GLN A 49 0.03 12.52 3.62
CA GLN A 49 -1.19 13.17 4.09
C GLN A 49 -1.42 12.91 5.58
N GLU A 50 -1.19 11.68 6.04
CA GLU A 50 -1.35 11.32 7.45
C GLU A 50 -0.32 12.03 8.33
N ARG A 51 0.95 12.09 7.87
CA ARG A 51 2.00 12.87 8.54
C ARG A 51 1.62 14.35 8.67
N LEU A 52 1.07 14.95 7.62
CA LEU A 52 0.61 16.35 7.65
C LEU A 52 -0.61 16.57 8.55
N ARG A 53 -1.46 15.56 8.76
CA ARG A 53 -2.54 15.61 9.74
C ARG A 53 -2.00 15.52 11.15
N ALA A 54 -1.08 14.59 11.40
CA ALA A 54 -0.41 14.42 12.69
C ALA A 54 0.34 15.70 13.10
N ASP A 55 1.13 16.31 12.21
CA ASP A 55 1.85 17.57 12.49
C ASP A 55 0.89 18.72 12.85
N ARG A 56 -0.23 18.86 12.12
CA ARG A 56 -1.25 19.87 12.42
C ARG A 56 -1.91 19.63 13.78
N LEU A 57 -2.19 18.37 14.10
CA LEU A 57 -2.78 18.00 15.38
C LEU A 57 -1.79 18.26 16.54
N GLU A 58 -0.51 17.90 16.37
CA GLU A 58 0.55 18.17 17.33
C GLU A 58 0.64 19.67 17.65
N LYS A 59 0.70 20.52 16.61
CA LYS A 59 0.72 21.97 16.75
C LYS A 59 -0.52 22.51 17.45
N TYR A 60 -1.69 21.98 17.11
CA TYR A 60 -2.94 22.37 17.75
C TYR A 60 -2.93 22.02 19.25
N LEU A 61 -2.56 20.79 19.61
CA LEU A 61 -2.48 20.34 21.00
C LEU A 61 -1.51 21.20 21.81
N ARG A 62 -0.31 21.46 21.26
CA ARG A 62 0.68 22.35 21.90
C ARG A 62 0.17 23.78 22.04
N SER A 63 -0.59 24.30 21.09
CA SER A 63 -1.23 25.63 21.20
C SER A 63 -2.26 25.70 22.34
N GLN A 64 -2.85 24.57 22.70
CA GLN A 64 -3.77 24.44 23.84
C GLN A 64 -3.03 24.12 25.16
N GLY A 65 -1.69 24.10 25.16
CA GLY A 65 -0.90 23.76 26.34
C GLY A 65 -0.88 22.28 26.68
N ILE A 66 -1.33 21.41 25.77
CA ILE A 66 -1.33 19.96 25.93
C ILE A 66 -0.08 19.41 25.26
N ASP A 67 0.70 18.62 25.99
CA ASP A 67 1.84 17.90 25.41
C ASP A 67 1.35 16.59 24.75
N PRO A 68 1.43 16.48 23.41
CA PRO A 68 0.91 15.31 22.68
C PRO A 68 1.61 14.00 23.04
N ASP A 69 2.91 14.02 23.37
CA ASP A 69 3.66 12.85 23.82
C ASP A 69 3.15 12.33 25.18
N SER A 70 2.53 13.20 25.98
CA SER A 70 1.95 12.84 27.27
C SER A 70 0.58 12.15 27.13
N LEU A 71 -0.07 12.25 25.96
CA LEU A 71 -1.39 11.65 25.70
C LEU A 71 -1.31 10.17 25.33
N PHE A 72 -0.17 9.72 24.78
CA PHE A 72 0.04 8.36 24.33
C PHE A 72 1.26 7.77 25.04
N GLY A 73 1.06 7.24 26.25
CA GLY A 73 2.11 6.50 26.94
C GLY A 73 2.56 5.30 26.11
N HIS A 74 3.80 5.36 25.58
CA HIS A 74 4.70 4.33 25.01
C HIS A 74 4.18 3.15 24.15
N ASP A 75 2.90 2.81 24.10
CA ASP A 75 2.42 1.48 23.67
C ASP A 75 1.62 1.48 22.35
N ILE A 76 1.80 2.47 21.48
CA ILE A 76 1.25 2.40 20.12
C ILE A 76 2.38 2.17 19.12
N ILE A 77 2.76 0.90 18.97
CA ILE A 77 3.50 0.41 17.80
C ILE A 77 2.49 0.42 16.64
N PRO A 78 2.70 1.24 15.58
CA PRO A 78 1.85 1.15 14.40
C PRO A 78 2.10 -0.20 13.69
N PRO A 79 1.04 -0.87 13.18
CA PRO A 79 1.17 -2.12 12.43
C PRO A 79 1.87 -1.94 11.08
#